data_AF-A0A7V9U2C5-F1
#
_entry.id   AF-A0A7V9U2C5-F1
#
_cell.length_a   1.000
_cell.length_b   1.000
_cell.length_c   1.000
_cell.angle_alpha   90.00
_cell.angle_beta   90.00
_cell.angle_gamma   90.00
#
_symmetry.space_group_name_H-M   'P 1'
#
loop_
_entity.id
_entity.type
_entity.pdbx_description
1 polymer ?
#
loop_
_entity_poly.entity_id
_entity_poly.type
_entity_poly.pdbx_seq_one_letter_code
_entity_poly.pdbx_strand_id
1 'polypeptide(L)'
;MAHSGVDVRGRIWIDAETYQIRRLELEYLRGDDPYAEVAVDYADVTIGGKAIRLPGSGEGTLRPGGIGKALVKRAMGKFAFAYDRIEGSQRSLEP
;
A
#
# COMPACT_ATOMS: atom_id res chain seq x y z
N MET A 1 -8.50 4.59 29.12
CA MET A 1 -9.67 4.44 28.22
C MET A 1 -9.17 3.68 27.00
N ALA A 2 -9.79 2.55 26.64
CA ALA A 2 -9.35 1.79 25.47
C ALA A 2 -9.75 2.57 24.21
N HIS A 3 -8.77 2.98 23.40
CA HIS A 3 -9.03 3.57 22.09
C HIS A 3 -9.66 2.49 21.21
N SER A 4 -10.93 2.63 20.88
CA SER A 4 -11.65 1.71 19.97
C SER A 4 -11.36 1.98 18.49
N GLY A 5 -10.22 2.62 18.19
CA GLY A 5 -9.83 3.04 16.85
C GLY A 5 -8.96 2.01 16.13
N VAL A 6 -8.96 2.11 14.80
CA VAL A 6 -7.92 1.53 13.95
C VAL A 6 -7.00 2.67 13.55
N ASP A 7 -5.72 2.54 13.89
CA ASP A 7 -4.70 3.49 13.46
C ASP A 7 -3.88 2.89 12.32
N VAL A 8 -3.31 3.76 11.48
CA VAL A 8 -2.42 3.37 10.40
C VAL A 8 -1.15 4.20 10.51
N ARG A 9 0.00 3.54 10.51
CA ARG A 9 1.29 4.19 10.31
C ARG A 9 2.00 3.57 9.12
N GLY A 10 2.93 4.31 8.53
CA GLY A 10 3.59 3.82 7.34
C GLY A 10 4.87 4.55 6.99
N ARG A 11 5.56 3.96 6.02
CA ARG A 11 6.74 4.53 5.39
C ARG A 11 6.53 4.58 3.89
N ILE A 12 6.91 5.69 3.29
CA ILE A 12 6.90 5.90 1.85
C ILE A 12 8.33 6.09 1.36
N TRP A 13 8.69 5.39 0.29
CA TRP A 13 9.95 5.59 -0.41
C TRP A 13 9.66 6.36 -1.68
N ILE A 14 10.30 7.52 -1.79
CA ILE A 14 10.19 8.40 -2.94
C ILE A 14 11.53 8.40 -3.65
N ASP A 15 11.49 8.23 -4.96
CA ASP A 15 12.61 8.42 -5.86
C ASP A 15 13.07 9.88 -5.82
N ALA A 16 14.34 10.12 -5.46
CA ALA A 16 14.85 11.48 -5.28
C ALA A 16 14.99 12.27 -6.59
N GLU A 17 15.10 11.59 -7.73
CA GLU A 17 15.29 12.24 -9.04
C GLU A 17 13.95 12.58 -9.70
N THR A 18 12.99 11.66 -9.59
CA THR A 18 11.69 11.75 -10.27
C THR A 18 10.55 12.19 -9.35
N TYR A 19 10.79 12.22 -8.03
CA TYR A 19 9.77 12.47 -6.99
C TYR A 19 8.60 11.48 -7.03
N GLN A 20 8.80 10.31 -7.64
CA GLN A 20 7.78 9.27 -7.76
C GLN A 20 7.88 8.25 -6.61
N ILE A 21 6.74 7.68 -6.22
CA ILE A 21 6.68 6.64 -5.20
C ILE A 21 7.32 5.36 -5.75
N ARG A 22 8.23 4.75 -4.98
CA ARG A 22 8.80 3.43 -5.28
C ARG A 22 8.15 2.32 -4.45
N ARG A 23 7.85 2.62 -3.19
CA ARG A 23 7.30 1.65 -2.24
C ARG A 23 6.45 2.35 -1.18
N LEU A 24 5.41 1.66 -0.72
CA LEU A 24 4.58 2.04 0.41
C LEU A 24 4.49 0.86 1.36
N GLU A 25 4.84 1.06 2.63
CA GLU A 25 4.61 0.10 3.70
C GLU A 25 3.65 0.70 4.73
N LEU A 26 2.63 -0.05 5.08
CA LEU A 26 1.58 0.31 6.02
C LEU A 26 1.49 -0.75 7.12
N GLU A 27 1.33 -0.29 8.35
CA GLU A 27 1.00 -1.11 9.50
C GLU A 27 -0.31 -0.62 10.12
N TYR A 28 -1.26 -1.54 10.26
CA TYR A 28 -2.57 -1.31 10.85
C TYR A 28 -2.55 -1.76 12.31
N LEU A 29 -2.98 -0.87 13.18
CA LEU A 29 -2.94 -1.01 14.63
C LEU A 29 -4.36 -1.03 15.17
N ARG A 30 -4.60 -1.80 16.23
CA ARG A 30 -5.83 -1.75 17.04
C ARG A 30 -5.42 -1.39 18.46
N GLY A 31 -5.63 -0.13 18.86
CA GLY A 31 -4.85 0.44 19.95
C GLY A 31 -3.36 0.46 19.56
N ASP A 32 -2.48 0.04 20.45
CA ASP A 32 -1.03 -0.04 20.18
C ASP A 32 -0.60 -1.36 19.51
N ASP A 33 -1.52 -2.30 19.33
CA ASP A 33 -1.20 -3.64 18.84
C ASP A 33 -1.28 -3.74 17.30
N PRO A 34 -0.18 -4.10 16.61
CA PRO A 34 -0.21 -4.32 15.17
C PRO A 34 -0.94 -5.63 14.82
N TYR A 35 -1.89 -5.50 13.90
CA TYR A 35 -2.71 -6.62 13.44
C TYR A 35 -2.66 -6.84 11.94
N ALA A 36 -2.21 -5.89 11.13
CA ALA A 36 -1.95 -6.11 9.72
C ALA A 36 -0.75 -5.30 9.23
N GLU A 37 -0.02 -5.85 8.26
CA GLU A 37 1.07 -5.17 7.56
C GLU A 37 0.82 -5.32 6.06
N VAL A 38 1.07 -4.27 5.29
CA VAL A 38 0.92 -4.25 3.83
C VAL A 38 2.12 -3.55 3.22
N ALA A 39 2.75 -4.17 2.24
CA ALA A 39 3.78 -3.57 1.41
C ALA A 39 3.31 -3.53 -0.04
N VAL A 40 3.49 -2.39 -0.70
CA VAL A 40 3.14 -2.16 -2.10
C VAL A 40 4.36 -1.64 -2.83
N ASP A 41 4.76 -2.33 -3.89
CA ASP A 41 5.82 -1.92 -4.80
C ASP A 41 5.22 -1.23 -6.02
N TYR A 42 5.82 -0.11 -6.42
CA TYR A 42 5.40 0.68 -7.56
C TYR A 42 6.34 0.45 -8.75
N ALA A 43 5.75 0.23 -9.92
CA ALA A 43 6.46 -0.03 -11.17
C ALA A 43 6.09 1.01 -12.22
N ASP A 44 7.01 1.22 -13.17
CA ASP A 44 6.73 2.06 -14.34
C ASP A 44 5.90 1.27 -15.36
N VAL A 45 4.80 1.86 -15.79
CA VAL A 45 3.94 1.36 -16.86
C VAL A 45 3.99 2.35 -18.02
N THR A 46 4.34 1.88 -19.21
CA THR A 46 4.40 2.73 -20.40
C THR A 46 3.03 2.87 -21.03
N ILE A 47 2.53 4.10 -21.13
CA ILE A 47 1.21 4.44 -21.70
C ILE A 47 1.39 5.62 -22.65
N GLY A 48 1.02 5.44 -23.92
CA GLY A 48 1.16 6.50 -24.94
C GLY A 48 2.59 7.03 -25.07
N GLY A 49 3.60 6.17 -24.87
CA GLY A 49 5.03 6.55 -24.92
C GLY A 49 5.56 7.23 -23.65
N LYS A 50 4.75 7.39 -22.59
CA LYS A 50 5.17 7.97 -21.31
C LYS A 50 5.20 6.91 -20.22
N ALA A 51 6.21 6.93 -19.36
CA ALA A 51 6.25 6.09 -18.16
C ALA A 51 5.40 6.73 -17.06
N ILE A 52 4.44 5.97 -16.53
CA ILE A 52 3.62 6.34 -15.38
C ILE A 52 3.88 5.34 -14.26
N ARG A 53 4.26 5.85 -13.09
CA ARG A 53 4.51 5.04 -11.90
C ARG A 53 3.20 4.66 -11.23
N LEU A 54 2.93 3.35 -11.14
CA LEU A 54 1.69 2.79 -10.59
C LEU A 54 1.99 1.62 -9.64
N PRO A 55 1.11 1.29 -8.69
CA PRO A 55 1.20 0.03 -7.94
C PRO A 55 1.34 -1.17 -8.88
N GLY A 56 2.36 -2.01 -8.68
CA GLY A 56 2.57 -3.21 -9.49
C GLY A 56 2.18 -4.48 -8.74
N SER A 57 2.72 -4.61 -7.54
CA SER A 57 2.51 -5.78 -6.69
C SER A 57 2.52 -5.39 -5.23
N GLY A 58 2.11 -6.32 -4.38
CA GLY A 58 2.32 -6.18 -2.96
C GLY A 58 2.18 -7.49 -2.23
N GLU A 59 2.42 -7.39 -0.93
CA GLU A 59 2.26 -8.47 0.02
C GLU A 59 1.65 -7.92 1.30
N GLY A 60 0.99 -8.79 2.04
CA GLY A 60 0.40 -8.41 3.30
C GLY A 60 0.33 -9.56 4.27
N THR A 61 0.31 -9.20 5.54
CA THR A 61 0.05 -10.14 6.62
C THR A 61 -1.12 -9.66 7.45
N LEU A 62 -1.94 -10.58 7.93
CA LEU A 62 -3.06 -10.31 8.82
C LEU A 62 -3.02 -11.25 10.01
N ARG A 63 -3.20 -10.68 11.20
CA ARG A 63 -3.41 -11.40 12.46
C ARG A 63 -4.89 -11.33 12.80
N PRO A 64 -5.69 -12.37 12.49
CA PRO A 64 -7.10 -12.37 12.87
C PRO A 64 -7.21 -12.37 14.40
N GLY A 65 -7.81 -11.31 14.95
CA GLY A 65 -8.06 -11.19 16.38
C GLY A 65 -9.15 -12.17 16.82
N GLY A 66 -8.76 -13.26 17.48
CA GLY A 66 -9.67 -14.29 18.01
C GLY A 66 -9.23 -14.79 19.38
N ILE A 67 -10.21 -15.14 20.20
CA ILE A 67 -10.08 -15.57 21.61
C ILE A 67 -9.35 -16.92 21.66
N GLY A 68 -8.05 -16.89 21.89
CA GLY A 68 -7.21 -18.09 21.98
C GLY A 68 -5.78 -17.81 21.57
N LYS A 69 -4.96 -17.35 22.53
CA LYS A 69 -3.53 -16.99 22.37
C LYS A 69 -2.60 -18.16 21.93
N ALA A 70 -3.13 -19.31 21.52
CA ALA A 70 -2.35 -20.52 21.28
C ALA A 70 -2.04 -20.81 19.80
N LEU A 71 -2.74 -20.20 18.84
CA LEU A 71 -2.49 -20.41 17.40
C LEU A 71 -2.63 -19.08 16.64
N VAL A 72 -1.60 -18.23 16.73
CA VAL A 72 -1.50 -17.03 15.88
C VAL A 72 -1.19 -17.49 14.44
N LYS A 73 -2.21 -17.91 13.71
CA LYS A 73 -2.08 -18.14 12.26
C LYS A 73 -2.04 -16.77 11.60
N ARG A 74 -0.85 -16.34 11.17
CA ARG A 74 -0.72 -15.19 10.26
C ARG A 74 -1.25 -15.61 8.91
N ALA A 75 -2.29 -14.96 8.41
CA ALA A 75 -2.60 -15.05 6.99
C ALA A 75 -1.57 -14.19 6.26
N MET A 76 -0.92 -14.77 5.25
CA MET A 76 0.01 -14.05 4.38
C MET A 76 -0.53 -14.15 2.95
N GLY A 77 -0.49 -13.03 2.23
CA GLY A 77 -0.97 -12.96 0.86
C GLY A 77 -0.02 -12.14 0.00
N LYS A 78 0.03 -12.50 -1.28
CA LYS A 78 0.59 -11.66 -2.34
C LYS A 78 -0.56 -11.20 -3.22
N PHE A 79 -0.48 -9.97 -3.71
CA PHE A 79 -1.45 -9.41 -4.63
C PHE A 79 -0.73 -8.69 -5.77
N ALA A 80 -1.41 -8.62 -6.92
CA ALA A 80 -0.95 -7.91 -8.10
C ALA A 80 -2.03 -6.93 -8.53
N PHE A 81 -1.61 -5.79 -9.06
CA PHE A 81 -2.51 -4.78 -9.61
C PHE A 81 -2.58 -4.95 -11.12
N ALA A 82 -3.80 -5.07 -11.64
CA ALA A 82 -4.08 -5.10 -13.06
C ALA A 82 -4.89 -3.85 -13.42
N TYR A 83 -4.51 -3.22 -14.54
CA TYR A 83 -5.13 -2.00 -15.05
C TYR A 83 -5.81 -2.30 -16.39
N ASP A 84 -7.12 -2.09 -16.45
CA ASP A 84 -7.91 -2.19 -17.68
C ASP A 84 -8.03 -0.84 -18.39
N ARG A 85 -8.11 0.25 -17.62
CA ARG A 85 -8.17 1.62 -18.12
C ARG A 85 -7.46 2.59 -17.19
N ILE A 86 -6.77 3.56 -17.78
CA ILE A 86 -6.16 4.68 -17.05
C ILE A 86 -6.67 5.96 -17.69
N GLU A 87 -7.49 6.70 -16.94
CA GLU A 87 -8.07 7.97 -17.35
C GLU A 87 -7.27 9.11 -16.72
N GLY A 88 -6.83 10.06 -17.55
CA GLY A 88 -6.11 11.25 -17.10
C GLY A 88 -6.72 12.50 -17.71
N SER A 89 -6.93 13.54 -16.90
CA SER A 89 -7.21 14.88 -17.42
C SER A 89 -5.89 15.63 -17.59
N GLN A 90 -5.55 15.99 -18.82
CA GLN A 90 -4.55 17.05 -19.03
C GLN A 90 -5.23 18.37 -18.70
N ARG A 91 -5.17 18.81 -17.44
CA ARG A 91 -5.33 20.25 -17.19
C ARG A 91 -4.09 20.92 -17.76
N SER A 92 -4.27 21.56 -18.90
CA SER A 92 -3.33 22.55 -19.40
C SER A 92 -3.22 23.63 -18.33
N LEU A 93 -2.09 23.70 -17.65
CA LEU A 93 -1.69 24.87 -16.89
C LEU A 93 -1.07 25.83 -17.91
N GLU A 94 -1.92 26.45 -18.73
CA GLU A 94 -1.50 27.67 -19.41
C GLU A 94 -1.63 28.85 -18.42
N PRO A 95 -0.62 29.73 -18.37
CA PRO A 95 -0.57 30.88 -17.46
C PRO A 95 -1.60 31.96 -17.77
#